data_AF-A0ABD3QPT4-F1
#
_entry.id   AF-A0ABD3QPT4-F1
#
_cell.length_a   1.000
_cell.length_b   1.000
_cell.length_c   1.000
_cell.angle_alpha   90.00
_cell.angle_beta   90.00
_cell.angle_gamma   90.00
#
_symmetry.space_group_name_H-M   'P 1'
#
loop_
_entity.id
_entity.type
_entity.pdbx_description
1 polymer ?
#
loop_
_entity_poly.entity_id
_entity_poly.type
_entity_poly.pdbx_seq_one_letter_code
_entity_poly.pdbx_strand_id
1 'polypeptide(L)'
;MTPNGTAESPTLSRMGLHSLSLLLLLFLVAPATAASTCSCTPTKYTFRLALSQDCSSNDIADNAGIRESLCFIEDGVTLPRSSGNRNIAGGPFGGRKRSPTAVVKLHATEDHVDDNGASGGEQVRRRNQVNGRNLSAIPVEVISIQYLEFDTSNTLNVIHTDDSYLTSTLVDGDTFEFYSQSSLPSNDEEVGGASLILYGKNEEGEVIRNRFFWTFEDCEGALDGVQAGDAIGWVVIVSFYSFWMCGGFLLLWCCESHYSSGYCSRNRDRDRG
;
A
#
# COMPACT_ATOMS: atom_id res chain seq x y z
N MET A 1 -57.04 -79.93 -16.68
CA MET A 1 -57.79 -80.32 -17.88
C MET A 1 -58.20 -79.04 -18.59
N THR A 2 -57.70 -78.85 -19.80
CA THR A 2 -58.00 -77.77 -20.79
C THR A 2 -59.50 -77.66 -21.09
N PRO A 3 -60.07 -76.56 -21.68
CA PRO A 3 -59.48 -75.82 -22.83
C PRO A 3 -59.87 -74.33 -23.06
N ASN A 4 -59.24 -73.77 -24.12
CA ASN A 4 -59.72 -72.79 -25.13
C ASN A 4 -60.37 -71.47 -24.68
N GLY A 5 -59.76 -70.33 -25.02
CA GLY A 5 -60.02 -69.57 -26.26
C GLY A 5 -60.41 -68.15 -25.83
N THR A 6 -60.13 -67.03 -26.49
CA THR A 6 -60.16 -66.70 -27.91
C THR A 6 -59.38 -65.42 -28.17
N ALA A 7 -59.01 -65.24 -29.43
CA ALA A 7 -58.41 -64.06 -30.05
C ALA A 7 -59.15 -62.73 -29.75
N GLU A 8 -58.39 -61.64 -29.71
CA GLU A 8 -58.76 -60.38 -30.36
C GLU A 8 -57.53 -59.46 -30.50
N SER A 9 -57.42 -58.86 -31.68
CA SER A 9 -56.48 -57.84 -32.16
C SER A 9 -57.33 -56.97 -33.10
N PRO A 10 -56.94 -55.78 -33.58
CA PRO A 10 -56.04 -54.73 -33.08
C PRO A 10 -56.80 -53.37 -32.96
N THR A 11 -56.28 -52.39 -32.22
CA THR A 11 -56.60 -50.97 -32.52
C THR A 11 -55.38 -50.07 -32.30
N LEU A 12 -54.81 -49.70 -33.44
CA LEU A 12 -53.78 -48.70 -33.63
C LEU A 12 -54.41 -47.31 -33.41
N SER A 13 -54.24 -46.70 -32.23
CA SER A 13 -54.67 -45.32 -31.98
C SER A 13 -53.49 -44.35 -32.00
N ARG A 14 -53.31 -43.77 -33.19
CA ARG A 14 -52.96 -42.36 -33.47
C ARG A 14 -52.59 -41.47 -32.27
N MET A 15 -51.34 -41.02 -32.33
CA MET A 15 -50.91 -39.61 -32.28
C MET A 15 -51.54 -38.73 -31.18
N GLY A 16 -50.80 -38.63 -30.07
CA GLY A 16 -50.88 -37.50 -29.13
C GLY A 16 -49.47 -36.97 -28.90
N LEU A 17 -49.02 -36.10 -29.82
CA LEU A 17 -47.78 -35.32 -29.71
C LEU A 17 -47.99 -34.33 -28.54
N HIS A 18 -47.77 -34.78 -27.31
CA HIS A 18 -47.79 -33.90 -26.15
C HIS A 18 -46.53 -33.05 -26.18
N SER A 19 -46.76 -31.83 -26.69
CA SER A 19 -45.97 -30.63 -26.57
C SER A 19 -44.98 -30.69 -25.41
N LEU A 20 -43.71 -30.61 -25.79
CA LEU A 20 -42.66 -29.99 -25.00
C LEU A 20 -43.23 -28.76 -24.29
N SER A 21 -43.24 -28.80 -22.96
CA SER A 21 -43.00 -27.61 -22.14
C SER A 21 -42.45 -28.10 -20.81
N LEU A 22 -41.33 -28.80 -20.89
CA LEU A 22 -40.44 -28.94 -19.76
C LEU A 22 -39.86 -27.54 -19.55
N LEU A 23 -40.49 -26.81 -18.65
CA LEU A 23 -40.07 -25.51 -18.16
C LEU A 23 -38.72 -25.71 -17.47
N LEU A 24 -37.66 -25.78 -18.29
CA LEU A 24 -36.28 -25.72 -17.86
C LEU A 24 -36.08 -24.29 -17.35
N LEU A 25 -36.42 -24.09 -16.09
CA LEU A 25 -35.88 -23.03 -15.24
C LEU A 25 -34.37 -23.28 -15.16
N LEU A 26 -33.68 -22.97 -16.25
CA LEU A 26 -32.29 -22.55 -16.26
C LEU A 26 -32.25 -21.37 -15.31
N PHE A 27 -31.97 -21.66 -14.05
CA PHE A 27 -31.44 -20.69 -13.13
C PHE A 27 -30.22 -20.09 -13.85
N LEU A 28 -30.40 -18.89 -14.41
CA LEU A 28 -29.31 -17.95 -14.63
C LEU A 28 -28.75 -17.65 -13.24
N VAL A 29 -27.95 -18.57 -12.71
CA VAL A 29 -26.97 -18.23 -11.69
C VAL A 29 -25.96 -17.39 -12.45
N ALA A 30 -26.19 -16.07 -12.45
CA ALA A 30 -25.14 -15.13 -12.80
C ALA A 30 -23.94 -15.55 -11.92
N PRO A 31 -22.78 -15.88 -12.50
CA PRO A 31 -21.60 -16.09 -11.68
C PRO A 31 -21.44 -14.79 -10.89
N ALA A 32 -21.56 -14.87 -9.56
CA ALA A 32 -21.13 -13.79 -8.70
C ALA A 32 -19.64 -13.63 -9.04
N THR A 33 -19.33 -12.66 -9.89
CA THR A 33 -17.98 -12.17 -10.06
C THR A 33 -17.66 -11.58 -8.71
N ALA A 34 -17.13 -12.40 -7.79
CA ALA A 34 -16.40 -11.89 -6.66
C ALA A 34 -15.37 -10.96 -7.28
N ALA A 35 -15.59 -9.66 -7.15
CA ALA A 35 -14.64 -8.66 -7.59
C ALA A 35 -13.38 -8.99 -6.79
N SER A 36 -12.41 -9.61 -7.45
CA SER A 36 -11.11 -9.85 -6.84
C SER A 36 -10.48 -8.47 -6.76
N THR A 37 -10.67 -7.80 -5.63
CA THR A 37 -10.00 -6.55 -5.29
C THR A 37 -8.51 -6.84 -5.37
N CYS A 38 -7.87 -6.39 -6.44
CA CYS A 38 -6.44 -6.53 -6.59
C CYS A 38 -5.79 -5.58 -5.59
N SER A 39 -5.02 -6.12 -4.64
CA SER A 39 -4.16 -5.28 -3.79
C SER A 39 -2.92 -4.91 -4.60
N CYS A 40 -2.70 -3.62 -4.76
CA CYS A 40 -1.60 -3.06 -5.55
C CYS A 40 -0.39 -2.67 -4.71
N THR A 41 -0.49 -2.91 -3.42
CA THR A 41 0.50 -2.51 -2.44
C THR A 41 1.46 -3.66 -2.19
N PRO A 42 2.78 -3.39 -2.19
CA PRO A 42 3.75 -4.37 -1.76
C PRO A 42 3.42 -4.89 -0.35
N THR A 43 3.49 -6.21 -0.18
CA THR A 43 3.33 -6.90 1.10
C THR A 43 4.57 -6.80 1.99
N LYS A 44 5.73 -6.48 1.41
CA LYS A 44 6.99 -6.29 2.14
C LYS A 44 7.89 -5.31 1.39
N TYR A 45 8.59 -4.49 2.16
CA TYR A 45 9.65 -3.61 1.68
C TYR A 45 10.98 -3.95 2.34
N THR A 46 12.07 -3.85 1.58
CA THR A 46 13.43 -3.87 2.09
C THR A 46 14.13 -2.61 1.62
N PHE A 47 14.63 -1.85 2.59
CA PHE A 47 15.34 -0.60 2.37
C PHE A 47 16.81 -0.77 2.71
N ARG A 48 17.67 0.03 2.08
CA ARG A 48 19.07 0.23 2.46
C ARG A 48 19.29 1.70 2.76
N LEU A 49 19.99 2.00 3.84
CA LEU A 49 20.39 3.37 4.17
C LEU A 49 21.42 3.89 3.16
N ALA A 50 21.22 5.13 2.74
CA ALA A 50 22.10 5.90 1.89
C ALA A 50 22.20 7.33 2.44
N LEU A 51 22.94 7.49 3.54
CA LEU A 51 22.92 8.70 4.37
C LEU A 51 23.53 9.94 3.69
N SER A 52 24.28 9.75 2.60
CA SER A 52 24.77 10.84 1.76
C SER A 52 23.68 11.45 0.86
N GLN A 53 22.51 10.81 0.75
CA GLN A 53 21.38 11.30 -0.04
C GLN A 53 20.53 12.31 0.76
N ASP A 54 19.65 13.02 0.08
CA ASP A 54 18.71 13.96 0.68
C ASP A 54 17.39 13.97 -0.12
N CYS A 55 16.48 14.89 0.20
CA CYS A 55 15.19 15.00 -0.51
C CYS A 55 15.28 15.52 -1.95
N SER A 56 16.48 15.78 -2.49
CA SER A 56 16.67 15.95 -3.94
C SER A 56 16.69 14.60 -4.68
N SER A 57 16.91 13.49 -3.95
CA SER A 57 16.70 12.13 -4.43
C SER A 57 15.25 11.74 -4.12
N ASN A 58 14.42 11.60 -5.16
CA ASN A 58 13.03 11.15 -5.07
C ASN A 58 12.61 10.53 -6.41
N ASP A 59 13.22 9.39 -6.73
CA ASP A 59 13.00 8.70 -8.01
C ASP A 59 11.57 8.15 -8.11
N ILE A 60 10.91 7.93 -6.96
CA ILE A 60 9.55 7.41 -6.84
C ILE A 60 8.50 8.38 -7.42
N ALA A 61 8.80 9.69 -7.47
CA ALA A 61 7.83 10.72 -7.87
C ALA A 61 7.29 10.54 -9.29
N ASP A 62 8.09 9.97 -10.19
CA ASP A 62 7.77 9.83 -11.61
C ASP A 62 7.32 8.39 -11.99
N ASN A 63 7.24 7.49 -11.01
CA ASN A 63 6.86 6.11 -11.27
C ASN A 63 5.36 5.97 -11.57
N ALA A 64 5.03 5.13 -12.56
CA ALA A 64 3.63 4.84 -12.88
C ALA A 64 2.95 4.10 -11.72
N GLY A 65 1.76 4.55 -11.31
CA GLY A 65 1.06 4.01 -10.16
C GLY A 65 1.40 4.71 -8.83
N ILE A 66 2.26 5.72 -8.84
CA ILE A 66 2.45 6.65 -7.71
C ILE A 66 1.66 7.93 -7.99
N ARG A 67 0.73 8.26 -7.10
CA ARG A 67 -0.09 9.48 -7.20
C ARG A 67 0.65 10.71 -6.71
N GLU A 68 1.34 10.58 -5.57
CA GLU A 68 2.11 11.67 -4.95
C GLU A 68 3.23 11.08 -4.09
N SER A 69 4.41 11.71 -4.11
CA SER A 69 5.49 11.47 -3.16
C SER A 69 6.06 12.78 -2.64
N LEU A 70 6.25 12.90 -1.32
CA LEU A 70 6.83 14.08 -0.68
C LEU A 70 7.96 13.66 0.26
N CYS A 71 9.01 14.48 0.36
CA CYS A 71 10.16 14.27 1.24
C CYS A 71 10.50 15.56 1.99
N PHE A 72 10.80 15.42 3.28
CA PHE A 72 11.14 16.50 4.19
C PHE A 72 12.36 16.12 5.04
N ILE A 73 13.25 17.08 5.29
CA ILE A 73 14.33 16.99 6.26
C ILE A 73 14.18 18.15 7.23
N GLU A 74 14.24 17.85 8.53
CA GLU A 74 14.06 18.82 9.62
C GLU A 74 15.17 18.64 10.65
N ASP A 75 15.72 19.73 11.16
CA ASP A 75 16.72 19.75 12.22
C ASP A 75 16.10 20.09 13.59
N GLY A 76 16.87 19.89 14.66
CA GLY A 76 16.47 20.27 16.02
C GLY A 76 15.22 19.53 16.54
N VAL A 77 14.93 18.34 16.00
CA VAL A 77 13.76 17.56 16.38
C VAL A 77 14.00 16.78 17.68
N THR A 78 12.92 16.49 18.41
CA THR A 78 12.98 15.58 19.56
C THR A 78 12.65 14.16 19.13
N LEU A 79 13.33 13.17 19.70
CA LEU A 79 13.05 11.76 19.44
C LEU A 79 11.64 11.40 19.91
N PRO A 80 10.95 10.50 19.19
CA PRO A 80 9.68 9.98 19.65
C PRO A 80 9.94 9.30 20.99
N ARG A 81 9.17 9.70 22.00
CA ARG A 81 9.22 9.00 23.28
C ARG A 81 8.72 7.60 23.00
N SER A 82 9.61 6.60 23.11
CA SER A 82 9.18 5.21 23.23
C SER A 82 8.06 5.22 24.26
N SER A 83 6.89 4.75 23.85
CA SER A 83 5.71 4.65 24.71
C SER A 83 6.00 3.53 25.72
N GLY A 84 7.00 3.78 26.57
CA GLY A 84 7.48 2.87 27.58
C GLY A 84 6.27 2.44 28.35
N ASN A 85 6.02 1.14 28.27
CA ASN A 85 4.93 0.41 28.86
C ASN A 85 4.54 1.13 30.16
N ARG A 86 3.43 1.87 30.14
CA ARG A 86 2.80 2.37 31.36
C ARG A 86 2.31 1.12 32.06
N ASN A 87 3.22 0.39 32.68
CA ASN A 87 2.93 -0.49 33.77
C ASN A 87 2.40 0.43 34.85
N ILE A 88 1.07 0.56 34.81
CA ILE A 88 0.21 1.09 35.83
C ILE A 88 0.64 0.36 37.12
N ALA A 89 1.56 0.96 37.86
CA ALA A 89 1.68 0.69 39.27
C ALA A 89 0.31 1.02 39.85
N GLY A 90 -0.42 -0.03 40.25
CA GLY A 90 -1.79 0.04 40.72
C GLY A 90 -1.90 0.99 41.91
N GLY A 91 -2.28 2.23 41.63
CA GLY A 91 -2.90 3.12 42.59
C GLY A 91 -4.37 2.71 42.72
N PRO A 92 -4.89 2.44 43.94
CA PRO A 92 -6.27 2.06 44.15
C PRO A 92 -7.13 3.32 44.12
N PHE A 93 -7.34 3.90 42.93
CA PHE A 93 -8.33 4.96 42.75
C PHE A 93 -9.25 4.62 41.59
N GLY A 94 -10.52 4.48 41.98
CA GLY A 94 -11.57 3.93 41.16
C GLY A 94 -11.96 4.80 39.98
N GLY A 95 -12.46 4.10 38.96
CA GLY A 95 -13.55 4.53 38.11
C GLY A 95 -13.48 5.94 37.53
N ARG A 96 -13.03 6.03 36.27
CA ARG A 96 -13.88 6.61 35.23
C ARG A 96 -13.50 6.09 33.86
N LYS A 97 -14.50 5.53 33.20
CA LYS A 97 -14.46 5.05 31.81
C LYS A 97 -14.30 6.24 30.85
N ARG A 98 -13.62 5.93 29.73
CA ARG A 98 -13.52 6.66 28.46
C ARG A 98 -12.59 7.89 28.47
N SER A 99 -11.49 7.76 27.73
CA SER A 99 -10.91 8.88 27.00
C SER A 99 -10.68 8.43 25.54
N PRO A 100 -10.95 9.31 24.56
CA PRO A 100 -11.26 8.92 23.19
C PRO A 100 -10.03 8.87 22.28
N THR A 101 -10.20 8.16 21.17
CA THR A 101 -9.41 8.24 19.94
C THR A 101 -9.02 9.69 19.64
N ALA A 102 -7.72 9.99 19.62
CA ALA A 102 -7.21 11.26 19.14
C ALA A 102 -7.33 11.28 17.62
N VAL A 103 -8.48 11.74 17.13
CA VAL A 103 -8.65 12.10 15.72
C VAL A 103 -7.83 13.37 15.49
N VAL A 104 -6.64 13.23 14.91
CA VAL A 104 -5.89 14.36 14.34
C VAL A 104 -6.64 14.79 13.09
N LYS A 105 -7.62 15.67 13.27
CA LYS A 105 -8.38 16.28 12.18
C LYS A 105 -7.53 17.38 11.57
N LEU A 106 -6.79 17.07 10.50
CA LEU A 106 -6.16 18.07 9.64
C LEU A 106 -7.29 18.91 9.01
N HIS A 107 -7.60 20.07 9.61
CA HIS A 107 -8.40 21.08 8.94
C HIS A 107 -7.51 21.74 7.90
N ALA A 108 -7.73 21.39 6.63
CA ALA A 108 -7.38 22.29 5.54
C ALA A 108 -8.28 23.52 5.70
N THR A 109 -7.70 24.65 6.10
CA THR A 109 -8.36 25.95 6.01
C THR A 109 -8.43 26.30 4.52
N GLU A 110 -9.62 26.13 3.95
CA GLU A 110 -9.98 26.73 2.65
C GLU A 110 -10.11 28.25 2.87
N ASP A 111 -8.98 28.95 2.76
CA ASP A 111 -9.00 30.40 2.64
C ASP A 111 -9.53 30.76 1.25
N HIS A 112 -10.65 31.49 1.26
CA HIS A 112 -11.32 32.05 0.10
C HIS A 112 -10.39 33.08 -0.55
N VAL A 113 -9.70 32.67 -1.62
CA VAL A 113 -8.87 33.57 -2.44
C VAL A 113 -9.75 34.17 -3.53
N ASP A 114 -9.91 35.49 -3.46
CA ASP A 114 -10.56 36.29 -4.48
C ASP A 114 -9.89 36.11 -5.85
N ASP A 115 -10.74 35.80 -6.82
CA ASP A 115 -10.43 35.46 -8.20
C ASP A 115 -9.93 36.69 -8.96
N ASN A 116 -8.62 36.78 -9.20
CA ASN A 116 -8.05 37.67 -10.21
C ASN A 116 -7.00 36.88 -11.00
N GLY A 117 -7.40 36.51 -12.22
CA GLY A 117 -6.65 35.64 -13.10
C GLY A 117 -5.24 36.12 -13.42
N ALA A 118 -4.30 35.19 -13.36
CA ALA A 118 -3.22 35.00 -14.33
C ALA A 118 -2.37 33.80 -13.88
N SER A 119 -2.36 32.73 -14.69
CA SER A 119 -1.20 31.84 -14.90
C SER A 119 -0.18 31.73 -13.75
N GLY A 120 -0.48 30.97 -12.69
CA GLY A 120 0.39 30.85 -11.52
C GLY A 120 0.32 29.56 -10.72
N GLY A 121 -0.29 28.49 -11.27
CA GLY A 121 -0.54 27.22 -10.54
C GLY A 121 0.70 26.42 -10.14
N GLU A 122 1.89 26.74 -10.67
CA GLU A 122 3.11 25.97 -10.44
C GLU A 122 4.01 26.53 -9.31
N GLN A 123 3.66 27.67 -8.72
CA GLN A 123 4.50 28.30 -7.69
C GLN A 123 4.12 27.94 -6.24
N VAL A 124 2.95 27.38 -5.98
CA VAL A 124 2.52 27.04 -4.61
C VAL A 124 3.16 25.72 -4.11
N ARG A 125 3.52 24.80 -5.02
CA ARG A 125 4.27 23.57 -4.66
C ARG A 125 5.76 23.80 -4.36
N ARG A 126 6.33 24.96 -4.67
CA ARG A 126 7.77 25.25 -4.46
C ARG A 126 8.11 25.98 -3.15
N ARG A 127 7.12 26.45 -2.38
CA ARG A 127 7.42 27.33 -1.22
C ARG A 127 7.86 26.62 0.06
N ASN A 128 7.71 25.29 0.15
CA ASN A 128 8.14 24.52 1.33
C ASN A 128 9.50 23.83 1.18
N GLN A 129 10.23 24.03 0.07
CA GLN A 129 11.45 23.25 -0.20
C GLN A 129 12.77 24.03 -0.09
N VAL A 130 12.75 25.32 0.26
CA VAL A 130 14.00 26.09 0.33
C VAL A 130 13.93 27.09 1.48
N ASN A 131 14.53 26.76 2.62
CA ASN A 131 15.28 27.75 3.41
C ASN A 131 16.11 27.07 4.50
N GLY A 132 17.42 26.96 4.22
CA GLY A 132 18.45 26.59 5.20
C GLY A 132 19.27 25.38 4.79
N ARG A 133 20.17 25.53 3.81
CA ARG A 133 21.27 24.57 3.60
C ARG A 133 22.22 24.64 4.81
N ASN A 134 21.83 24.04 5.92
CA ASN A 134 22.75 23.70 6.99
C ASN A 134 23.42 22.40 6.56
N LEU A 135 24.71 22.45 6.21
CA LEU A 135 25.52 21.25 5.95
C LEU A 135 25.60 20.32 7.18
N SER A 136 25.17 20.83 8.35
CA SER A 136 24.92 20.07 9.59
C SER A 136 23.79 19.02 9.48
N ALA A 137 23.06 18.96 8.36
CA ALA A 137 21.88 18.09 8.20
C ALA A 137 22.18 16.68 7.65
N ILE A 138 23.45 16.29 7.48
CA ILE A 138 23.82 14.95 7.00
C ILE A 138 23.95 14.00 8.21
N PRO A 139 23.15 12.93 8.30
CA PRO A 139 23.28 11.96 9.38
C PRO A 139 24.52 11.08 9.19
N VAL A 140 25.19 10.74 10.28
CA VAL A 140 26.23 9.69 10.32
C VAL A 140 25.68 8.36 10.82
N GLU A 141 24.56 8.39 11.54
CA GLU A 141 23.83 7.22 12.00
C GLU A 141 22.31 7.51 12.03
N VAL A 142 21.51 6.47 11.84
CA VAL A 142 20.06 6.46 12.09
C VAL A 142 19.79 5.74 13.39
N ILE A 143 19.08 6.40 14.30
CA ILE A 143 18.85 5.92 15.67
C ILE A 143 17.38 5.55 15.96
N SER A 144 16.49 5.79 15.01
CA SER A 144 15.08 5.41 15.11
C SER A 144 14.44 5.41 13.73
N ILE A 145 13.62 4.41 13.43
CA ILE A 145 12.81 4.34 12.21
C ILE A 145 11.39 3.95 12.59
N GLN A 146 10.40 4.64 12.02
CA GLN A 146 8.99 4.33 12.11
C GLN A 146 8.39 4.24 10.70
N TYR A 147 7.60 3.19 10.48
CA TYR A 147 6.86 2.97 9.24
C TYR A 147 5.36 3.10 9.49
N LEU A 148 4.66 3.83 8.63
CA LEU A 148 3.23 4.07 8.69
C LEU A 148 2.59 3.71 7.36
N GLU A 149 1.39 3.14 7.40
CA GLU A 149 0.56 2.96 6.21
C GLU A 149 -0.78 3.67 6.39
N PHE A 150 -1.30 4.18 5.27
CA PHE A 150 -2.52 4.96 5.23
C PHE A 150 -3.58 4.25 4.40
N ASP A 151 -4.86 4.49 4.72
CA ASP A 151 -5.98 4.08 3.88
C ASP A 151 -6.03 4.84 2.54
N THR A 152 -6.95 4.44 1.66
CA THR A 152 -7.24 5.12 0.38
C THR A 152 -8.11 6.37 0.54
N SER A 153 -8.45 6.77 1.78
CA SER A 153 -9.26 7.96 1.99
C SER A 153 -8.45 9.22 1.67
N ASN A 154 -9.15 10.29 1.25
CA ASN A 154 -8.52 11.61 1.06
C ASN A 154 -7.94 12.20 2.36
N THR A 155 -8.26 11.61 3.51
CA THR A 155 -7.72 12.02 4.81
C THR A 155 -6.48 11.24 5.22
N LEU A 156 -6.10 10.19 4.47
CA LEU A 156 -4.95 9.32 4.74
C LEU A 156 -4.90 8.88 6.20
N ASN A 157 -5.94 8.18 6.67
CA ASN A 157 -5.97 7.70 8.04
C ASN A 157 -4.90 6.62 8.21
N VAL A 158 -4.15 6.67 9.32
CA VAL A 158 -3.17 5.64 9.65
C VAL A 158 -3.90 4.34 9.97
N ILE A 159 -3.66 3.31 9.17
CA ILE A 159 -4.24 1.96 9.33
C ILE A 159 -3.24 0.95 9.89
N HIS A 160 -1.95 1.21 9.74
CA HIS A 160 -0.89 0.36 10.26
C HIS A 160 0.34 1.18 10.65
N THR A 161 1.04 0.70 11.68
CA THR A 161 2.24 1.32 12.23
C THR A 161 3.19 0.22 12.65
N ASP A 162 4.41 0.26 12.12
CA ASP A 162 5.50 -0.64 12.52
C ASP A 162 6.62 0.16 13.18
N ASP A 163 6.83 -0.17 14.45
CA ASP A 163 7.74 0.47 15.39
C ASP A 163 8.96 -0.42 15.71
N SER A 164 9.20 -1.49 14.94
CA SER A 164 10.25 -2.48 15.19
C SER A 164 11.66 -1.88 15.30
N TYR A 165 11.87 -0.70 14.72
CA TYR A 165 13.15 -0.01 14.67
C TYR A 165 13.18 1.29 15.51
N LEU A 166 12.24 1.48 16.45
CA LEU A 166 12.21 2.68 17.31
C LEU A 166 13.48 2.86 18.16
N THR A 167 14.16 1.78 18.51
CA THR A 167 15.40 1.77 19.30
C THR A 167 16.46 0.93 18.60
N SER A 168 16.92 1.40 17.44
CA SER A 168 17.97 0.77 16.65
C SER A 168 19.11 1.75 16.41
N THR A 169 20.28 1.28 16.02
CA THR A 169 21.36 2.14 15.55
C THR A 169 21.88 1.51 14.28
N LEU A 170 21.67 2.21 13.17
CA LEU A 170 21.96 1.76 11.82
C LEU A 170 22.86 2.81 11.16
N VAL A 171 23.81 2.35 10.35
CA VAL A 171 24.76 3.20 9.63
C VAL A 171 24.54 3.10 8.12
N ASP A 172 25.27 3.92 7.37
CA ASP A 172 25.20 3.90 5.91
C ASP A 172 25.43 2.50 5.34
N GLY A 173 24.58 2.08 4.39
CA GLY A 173 24.61 0.76 3.79
C GLY A 173 23.87 -0.35 4.55
N ASP A 174 23.46 -0.13 5.81
CA ASP A 174 22.63 -1.10 6.54
C ASP A 174 21.25 -1.26 5.90
N THR A 175 20.67 -2.45 6.05
CA THR A 175 19.34 -2.78 5.51
C THR A 175 18.33 -3.06 6.60
N PHE A 176 17.07 -2.70 6.35
CA PHE A 176 15.94 -2.98 7.24
C PHE A 176 14.68 -3.30 6.42
N GLU A 177 13.72 -3.97 7.05
CA GLU A 177 12.51 -4.44 6.36
C GLU A 177 11.23 -4.14 7.14
N PHE A 178 10.15 -3.95 6.40
CA PHE A 178 8.81 -3.74 6.94
C PHE A 178 7.81 -4.62 6.19
N TYR A 179 6.85 -5.18 6.93
CA TYR A 179 5.73 -5.92 6.37
C TYR A 179 4.51 -5.00 6.30
N SER A 180 3.85 -4.98 5.15
CA SER A 180 2.62 -4.22 4.97
C SER A 180 1.46 -4.90 5.67
N GLN A 181 0.48 -4.11 6.10
CA GLN A 181 -0.87 -4.53 6.47
C GLN A 181 -1.46 -5.47 5.40
N SER A 182 -1.18 -5.25 4.11
CA SER A 182 -1.65 -6.12 3.02
C SER A 182 -1.06 -7.55 3.05
N SER A 183 -0.03 -7.79 3.85
CA SER A 183 0.52 -9.15 4.06
C SER A 183 -0.26 -9.99 5.06
N LEU A 184 -1.15 -9.38 5.85
CA LEU A 184 -1.87 -10.06 6.92
C LEU A 184 -3.18 -10.69 6.39
N PRO A 185 -3.56 -11.89 6.87
CA PRO A 185 -4.64 -12.69 6.29
C PRO A 185 -6.07 -12.18 6.52
N SER A 186 -6.27 -11.07 7.23
CA SER A 186 -7.60 -10.59 7.66
C SER A 186 -7.80 -9.09 7.53
N ASN A 187 -7.08 -8.45 6.61
CA ASN A 187 -7.13 -7.00 6.48
C ASN A 187 -8.05 -6.61 5.34
N ASP A 188 -9.25 -6.15 5.73
CA ASP A 188 -10.25 -5.60 4.81
C ASP A 188 -9.94 -4.15 4.40
N GLU A 189 -8.92 -3.53 5.01
CA GLU A 189 -8.50 -2.16 4.73
C GLU A 189 -7.48 -2.13 3.58
N GLU A 190 -7.81 -1.37 2.54
CA GLU A 190 -6.94 -1.14 1.40
C GLU A 190 -5.88 -0.08 1.75
N VAL A 191 -4.62 -0.39 1.46
CA VAL A 191 -3.49 0.52 1.67
C VAL A 191 -3.45 1.54 0.51
N GLY A 192 -3.65 2.81 0.82
CA GLY A 192 -3.56 3.91 -0.14
C GLY A 192 -2.18 4.56 -0.23
N GLY A 193 -1.30 4.30 0.75
CA GLY A 193 0.05 4.85 0.75
C GLY A 193 0.85 4.45 1.99
N ALA A 194 2.09 4.91 2.05
CA ALA A 194 2.97 4.67 3.18
C ALA A 194 3.88 5.87 3.48
N SER A 195 4.39 5.94 4.71
CA SER A 195 5.39 6.90 5.15
C SER A 195 6.50 6.22 5.94
N LEU A 196 7.72 6.71 5.73
CA LEU A 196 8.87 6.36 6.54
C LEU A 196 9.39 7.61 7.26
N ILE A 197 9.62 7.48 8.55
CA ILE A 197 10.15 8.53 9.42
C ILE A 197 11.43 8.02 10.04
N LEU A 198 12.57 8.62 9.67
CA LEU A 198 13.89 8.29 10.18
C LEU A 198 14.39 9.43 11.05
N TYR A 199 14.99 9.09 12.19
CA TYR A 199 15.70 10.02 13.05
C TYR A 199 17.18 9.65 13.02
N GLY A 200 18.02 10.57 12.57
CA GLY A 200 19.47 10.42 12.55
C GLY A 200 20.17 11.37 13.50
N LYS A 201 21.45 11.11 13.75
CA LYS A 201 22.36 12.08 14.36
C LYS A 201 23.42 12.51 13.35
N ASN A 202 23.76 13.79 13.33
CA ASN A 202 24.93 14.29 12.60
C ASN A 202 26.23 14.09 13.42
N GLU A 203 27.36 14.57 12.89
CA GLU A 203 28.67 14.48 13.56
C GLU A 203 28.71 15.21 14.91
N GLU A 204 27.91 16.27 15.04
CA GLU A 204 27.75 17.08 16.25
C GLU A 204 26.85 16.41 17.31
N GLY A 205 26.18 15.31 16.96
CA GLY A 205 25.23 14.61 17.82
C GLY A 205 23.84 15.25 17.89
N GLU A 206 23.54 16.22 17.02
CA GLU A 206 22.22 16.83 16.88
C GLU A 206 21.27 15.87 16.16
N VAL A 207 20.01 15.82 16.61
CA VAL A 207 19.01 14.94 16.01
C VAL A 207 18.34 15.65 14.84
N ILE A 208 18.34 14.96 13.71
CA ILE A 208 17.72 15.38 12.45
C ILE A 208 16.69 14.33 12.04
N ARG A 209 15.62 14.75 11.37
CA ARG A 209 14.54 13.88 10.91
C ARG A 209 14.43 13.93 9.40
N ASN A 210 14.44 12.78 8.76
CA ASN A 210 13.97 12.63 7.40
C ASN A 210 12.60 11.94 7.42
N ARG A 211 11.60 12.59 6.82
CA ARG A 211 10.27 12.02 6.66
C ARG A 211 9.91 12.09 5.19
N PHE A 212 9.47 10.97 4.64
CA PHE A 212 8.87 10.96 3.33
C PHE A 212 7.63 10.06 3.34
N PHE A 213 6.76 10.29 2.36
CA PHE A 213 5.59 9.47 2.14
C PHE A 213 5.28 9.40 0.66
N TRP A 214 4.60 8.34 0.26
CA TRP A 214 4.08 8.14 -1.09
C TRP A 214 2.68 7.55 -1.03
N THR A 215 1.89 7.84 -2.06
CA THR A 215 0.54 7.33 -2.24
C THR A 215 0.42 6.64 -3.58
N PHE A 216 -0.39 5.60 -3.63
CA PHE A 216 -0.64 4.85 -4.85
C PHE A 216 -1.75 5.51 -5.65
N GLU A 217 -1.61 5.46 -6.98
CA GLU A 217 -2.74 5.66 -7.89
C GLU A 217 -3.64 4.43 -7.85
N ASP A 218 -4.93 4.62 -8.15
CA ASP A 218 -5.91 3.54 -8.11
C ASP A 218 -5.44 2.37 -8.99
N CYS A 219 -5.73 1.15 -8.52
CA CYS A 219 -5.27 -0.14 -9.04
C CYS A 219 -5.60 -0.48 -10.51
N GLU A 220 -6.16 0.46 -11.26
CA GLU A 220 -6.65 0.28 -12.62
C GLU A 220 -5.55 0.57 -13.68
N GLY A 221 -4.43 -0.15 -13.67
CA GLY A 221 -3.36 0.13 -14.64
C GLY A 221 -2.09 -0.72 -14.55
N ALA A 222 -1.13 -0.44 -15.42
CA ALA A 222 0.22 -0.98 -15.31
C ALA A 222 0.92 -0.29 -14.13
N LEU A 223 1.15 -1.04 -13.06
CA LEU A 223 1.67 -0.54 -11.79
C LEU A 223 3.17 -0.78 -11.73
N ASP A 224 3.93 0.19 -12.22
CA ASP A 224 5.37 0.21 -12.05
C ASP A 224 5.75 0.94 -10.74
N GLY A 225 4.84 0.91 -9.75
CA GLY A 225 4.75 1.77 -8.55
C GLY A 225 6.07 2.02 -7.84
N VAL A 226 6.36 1.29 -6.78
CA VAL A 226 7.70 1.34 -6.15
C VAL A 226 8.57 0.30 -6.83
N GLN A 227 9.80 0.66 -7.20
CA GLN A 227 10.76 -0.24 -7.86
C GLN A 227 12.01 -0.47 -7.02
N ALA A 228 12.67 -1.60 -7.28
CA ALA A 228 13.99 -1.86 -6.73
C ALA A 228 15.01 -0.93 -7.41
N GLY A 229 15.77 -0.21 -6.61
CA GLY A 229 16.74 0.80 -7.04
C GLY A 229 16.28 2.24 -6.78
N ASP A 230 14.98 2.48 -6.59
CA ASP A 230 14.46 3.82 -6.34
C ASP A 230 15.07 4.42 -5.07
N ALA A 231 15.53 5.67 -5.17
CA ALA A 231 16.01 6.44 -4.03
C ALA A 231 14.98 7.48 -3.57
N ILE A 232 14.82 7.62 -2.26
CA ILE A 232 14.06 8.72 -1.65
C ILE A 232 14.65 9.10 -0.29
N GLY A 233 14.99 10.38 -0.11
CA GLY A 233 15.55 10.85 1.17
C GLY A 233 16.84 10.11 1.52
N TRP A 234 16.88 9.42 2.66
CA TRP A 234 18.06 8.66 3.14
C TRP A 234 18.01 7.16 2.82
N VAL A 235 17.14 6.72 1.91
CA VAL A 235 16.99 5.29 1.61
C VAL A 235 16.99 4.98 0.13
N VAL A 236 17.44 3.77 -0.18
CA VAL A 236 17.26 3.11 -1.48
C VAL A 236 16.43 1.86 -1.27
N ILE A 237 15.48 1.62 -2.16
CA ILE A 237 14.61 0.44 -2.11
C ILE A 237 15.37 -0.73 -2.74
N VAL A 238 15.65 -1.76 -1.96
CA VAL A 238 16.46 -2.92 -2.40
C VAL A 238 15.59 -3.96 -3.09
N SER A 239 14.46 -4.26 -2.46
CA SER A 239 13.48 -5.24 -2.94
C SER A 239 12.12 -4.96 -2.33
N PHE A 240 11.09 -5.44 -3.00
CA PHE A 240 9.72 -5.43 -2.51
C PHE A 240 9.02 -6.69 -3.00
N TYR A 241 8.00 -7.11 -2.26
CA TYR A 241 7.17 -8.26 -2.63
C TYR A 241 5.76 -7.77 -2.86
N SER A 242 5.14 -8.16 -3.98
CA SER A 242 3.73 -7.83 -4.24
C SER A 242 2.98 -9.11 -4.57
N PHE A 243 1.84 -9.33 -3.90
CA PHE A 243 1.01 -10.49 -4.15
C PHE A 243 -0.18 -10.11 -5.04
N TRP A 244 -0.07 -10.42 -6.32
CA TRP A 244 -1.13 -10.14 -7.28
C TRP A 244 -2.14 -11.29 -7.31
N MET A 245 -3.26 -11.13 -6.60
CA MET A 245 -4.43 -12.00 -6.75
C MET A 245 -5.49 -11.32 -7.63
N CYS A 246 -5.22 -11.19 -8.93
CA CYS A 246 -6.25 -10.77 -9.88
C CYS A 246 -6.81 -12.01 -10.59
N GLY A 247 -8.08 -12.35 -10.34
CA GLY A 247 -8.81 -13.33 -11.17
C GLY A 247 -8.54 -14.82 -10.92
N GLY A 248 -8.12 -15.23 -9.71
CA GLY A 248 -8.04 -16.65 -9.34
C GLY A 248 -6.83 -17.43 -9.91
N PHE A 249 -5.90 -16.76 -10.59
CA PHE A 249 -4.57 -17.30 -10.90
C PHE A 249 -3.55 -16.72 -9.92
N LEU A 250 -2.88 -17.59 -9.18
CA LEU A 250 -1.82 -17.25 -8.25
C LEU A 250 -0.54 -16.96 -9.05
N LEU A 251 -0.19 -15.70 -9.26
CA LEU A 251 1.11 -15.30 -9.83
C LEU A 251 1.95 -14.66 -8.72
N LEU A 252 2.89 -15.44 -8.18
CA LEU A 252 3.88 -14.93 -7.24
C LEU A 252 4.93 -14.13 -8.02
N TRP A 253 4.93 -12.81 -7.88
CA TRP A 253 5.98 -11.95 -8.41
C TRP A 253 7.00 -11.64 -7.31
N CYS A 254 8.25 -12.01 -7.56
CA CYS A 254 9.39 -11.71 -6.72
C CYS A 254 10.41 -10.96 -7.59
N CYS A 255 10.47 -9.62 -7.53
CA CYS A 255 11.54 -8.86 -8.21
C CYS A 255 12.67 -8.70 -7.17
N GLU A 256 13.58 -9.68 -7.14
CA GLU A 256 14.83 -9.63 -6.36
C GLU A 256 15.90 -9.01 -7.26
N SER A 257 16.34 -7.78 -6.96
CA SER A 257 17.35 -7.11 -7.77
C SER A 257 18.75 -7.64 -7.43
N HIS A 258 19.29 -8.53 -8.27
CA HIS A 258 20.73 -8.70 -8.33
C HIS A 258 21.33 -7.50 -9.06
N TYR A 259 22.32 -6.85 -8.45
CA TYR A 259 22.94 -5.57 -8.83
C TYR A 259 23.67 -5.54 -10.20
N SER A 260 23.22 -6.31 -11.20
CA SER A 260 23.76 -6.32 -12.55
C SER A 260 22.64 -6.39 -13.58
N SER A 261 22.20 -5.22 -14.08
CA SER A 261 21.56 -5.05 -15.38
C SER A 261 20.25 -5.84 -15.65
N GLY A 262 19.32 -5.91 -14.71
CA GLY A 262 18.01 -6.54 -14.92
C GLY A 262 16.86 -5.54 -14.93
N TYR A 263 16.52 -4.97 -16.10
CA TYR A 263 15.17 -4.44 -16.29
C TYR A 263 14.16 -5.58 -16.06
N CYS A 264 13.17 -5.41 -15.17
CA CYS A 264 12.02 -6.32 -15.01
C CYS A 264 11.16 -6.21 -16.31
N SER A 265 11.67 -6.71 -17.45
CA SER A 265 11.03 -6.61 -18.78
C SER A 265 9.89 -7.62 -18.90
N ARG A 266 8.69 -7.08 -19.13
CA ARG A 266 7.49 -7.81 -19.57
C ARG A 266 7.85 -8.78 -20.70
N ASN A 267 7.65 -10.07 -20.48
CA ASN A 267 7.68 -11.07 -21.56
C ASN A 267 6.38 -10.91 -22.37
N ARG A 268 6.35 -9.88 -23.24
CA ARG A 268 5.22 -9.56 -24.13
C ARG A 268 5.32 -10.45 -25.39
N ASP A 269 5.24 -11.76 -25.21
CA ASP A 269 5.18 -12.73 -26.31
C ASP A 269 4.05 -13.73 -26.07
N ARG A 270 2.82 -13.29 -26.35
CA ARG A 270 1.70 -14.11 -26.84
C ARG A 270 0.50 -13.18 -27.05
N ASP A 271 0.34 -12.74 -28.29
CA ASP A 271 -0.95 -12.62 -28.98
C ASP A 271 -0.69 -11.96 -30.35
N ARG A 272 -0.11 -12.76 -31.25
CA ARG A 272 -0.32 -12.66 -32.69
C ARG A 272 -0.60 -14.07 -33.20
N GLY A 273 -1.88 -14.37 -33.32
CA GLY A 273 -2.47 -15.53 -33.98
C GLY A 273 -3.91 -15.19 -34.29
#